data_AF-A0A9J6AZ73-F1
#
_entry.id   AF-A0A9J6AZ73-F1
#
_cell.length_a   1.000
_cell.length_b   1.000
_cell.length_c   1.000
_cell.angle_alpha   90.00
_cell.angle_beta   90.00
_cell.angle_gamma   90.00
#
_symmetry.space_group_name_H-M   'P 1'
#
loop_
_entity.id
_entity.type
_entity.pdbx_description
1 polymer ?
#
loop_
_entity_poly.entity_id
_entity_poly.type
_entity_poly.pdbx_seq_one_letter_code
_entity_poly.pdbx_strand_id
1 'polypeptide(L)' 'MYTDNVTTHAKKTFYARVLIEVDVSQPRPIEEEIETPFGYLQQQIGYDWKPNFCNDCLKFEHDGLECWYNKDVKE' A
#
# COMPACT_ATOMS: atom_id res chain seq x y z
N MET A 1 13.31 22.94 22.07
CA MET A 1 12.87 21.67 21.47
C MET A 1 11.44 21.42 21.93
N TYR A 2 10.46 21.38 21.02
CA TYR A 2 9.08 21.05 21.33
C TYR A 2 8.87 19.59 20.96
N THR A 3 8.80 18.73 21.98
CA THR A 3 8.55 17.31 21.82
C THR A 3 7.04 17.09 21.83
N ASP A 4 6.52 16.23 20.95
CA ASP A 4 5.08 15.94 20.96
C ASP A 4 4.64 15.31 22.30
N ASN A 5 3.36 15.40 22.60
CA ASN A 5 2.82 14.97 23.89
C ASN A 5 3.09 13.47 24.16
N VAL A 6 3.06 12.65 23.11
CA VAL A 6 3.29 11.20 23.16
C VAL A 6 4.72 10.87 23.58
N THR A 7 5.73 11.50 22.95
CA THR A 7 7.15 11.30 23.27
C THR A 7 7.50 11.91 24.62
N THR A 8 6.89 13.05 24.97
CA THR A 8 7.07 13.72 26.27
C THR A 8 6.61 12.84 27.43
N HIS A 9 5.61 12.00 27.23
CA HIS A 9 5.02 11.16 28.29
C HIS A 9 5.59 9.73 28.32
N ALA A 10 6.56 9.40 27.46
CA ALA A 10 7.19 8.08 27.36
C ALA A 10 6.16 6.92 27.40
N LYS A 11 4.96 7.13 26.85
CA LYS A 11 3.94 6.08 26.77
C LYS A 11 4.48 5.05 25.79
N LYS A 12 4.79 3.87 26.31
CA LYS A 12 5.35 2.75 25.55
C LYS A 12 4.36 2.35 24.46
N THR A 13 4.58 2.82 23.24
CA THR A 13 3.80 2.44 22.06
C THR A 13 4.32 1.10 21.59
N PHE A 14 3.58 0.04 21.91
CA PHE A 14 3.81 -1.26 21.28
C PHE A 14 3.20 -1.21 19.88
N TYR A 15 4.04 -1.22 18.85
CA TYR A 15 3.60 -1.38 17.48
C TYR A 15 4.37 -2.53 16.85
N ALA A 16 3.70 -3.30 16.01
CA ALA A 16 4.31 -4.30 15.14
C ALA A 16 4.36 -3.73 13.72
N ARG A 17 5.38 -4.12 12.95
CA ARG A 17 5.44 -3.84 11.50
C ARG A 17 5.32 -5.16 10.77
N VAL A 18 4.41 -5.21 9.80
CA VAL A 18 4.21 -6.37 8.93
C VAL A 18 4.58 -5.95 7.52
N LEU A 19 5.29 -6.83 6.80
CA LEU A 19 5.54 -6.67 5.38
C LEU A 19 4.60 -7.63 4.65
N ILE A 20 3.89 -7.12 3.64
CA ILE A 20 2.99 -7.92 2.82
C ILE A 20 3.56 -7.90 1.40
N GLU A 21 3.88 -9.08 0.87
CA GLU A 21 4.19 -9.23 -0.55
C GLU A 21 2.89 -9.20 -1.33
N VAL A 22 2.79 -8.28 -2.29
CA VAL A 22 1.59 -8.07 -3.10
C VAL A 22 1.93 -8.20 -4.57
N ASP A 23 1.02 -8.82 -5.33
CA ASP A 23 1.07 -8.77 -6.79
C ASP A 23 0.57 -7.41 -7.25
N VAL A 24 1.44 -6.67 -7.95
CA VAL A 24 1.13 -5.31 -8.44
C VAL A 24 0.07 -5.29 -9.55
N SER A 25 -0.16 -6.41 -10.22
CA SER A 25 -1.19 -6.54 -11.26
C SER A 25 -2.60 -6.72 -10.68
N GLN A 26 -2.71 -7.06 -9.40
CA GLN A 26 -3.97 -7.28 -8.71
C GLN A 26 -4.45 -6.02 -7.96
N PRO A 27 -5.75 -5.95 -7.61
CA PRO A 27 -6.24 -4.95 -6.68
C PRO A 27 -5.44 -5.00 -5.38
N ARG A 28 -5.02 -3.84 -4.91
CA ARG A 28 -4.19 -3.72 -3.71
C ARG A 28 -5.04 -3.87 -2.45
N PRO A 29 -4.51 -4.48 -1.39
CA PRO A 29 -5.22 -4.57 -0.13
C PRO A 29 -5.38 -3.18 0.49
N ILE A 30 -6.62 -2.81 0.78
CA ILE A 30 -6.95 -1.56 1.49
C ILE A 30 -7.28 -1.84 2.96
N GLU A 31 -7.52 -3.10 3.29
CA GLU A 31 -7.79 -3.59 4.64
C GLU A 31 -7.31 -5.03 4.76
N GLU A 32 -6.91 -5.41 5.97
CA GLU A 32 -6.49 -6.77 6.30
C GLU A 32 -7.06 -7.17 7.66
N GLU A 33 -7.47 -8.42 7.77
CA GLU A 33 -7.94 -8.99 9.04
C GLU A 33 -6.77 -9.61 9.80
N ILE A 34 -6.56 -9.15 11.03
CA ILE A 34 -5.51 -9.64 11.92
C ILE A 34 -6.16 -10.43 13.04
N GLU A 35 -5.86 -11.74 13.11
CA GLU A 35 -6.24 -12.55 14.26
C GLU A 35 -5.39 -12.17 15.47
N THR A 36 -6.04 -11.82 16.57
CA THR A 36 -5.39 -11.52 17.85
C THR A 36 -5.92 -12.43 18.94
N PRO A 37 -5.22 -12.57 20.09
CA PRO A 37 -5.75 -13.32 21.24
C PRO A 37 -7.10 -12.80 21.76
N PHE A 38 -7.52 -11.59 21.38
CA PHE A 38 -8.76 -10.96 21.79
C PHE A 38 -9.85 -10.99 20.69
N GLY A 39 -9.57 -11.62 19.55
CA GLY A 39 -10.45 -11.69 18.38
C GLY A 39 -9.83 -11.07 17.12
N TYR A 40 -10.65 -10.93 16.08
CA TYR A 40 -10.24 -10.36 14.80
C TYR A 40 -10.23 -8.83 14.83
N LEU A 41 -9.16 -8.23 14.28
CA LEU A 41 -9.00 -6.80 14.13
C LEU A 41 -8.95 -6.46 12.63
N GLN A 42 -9.84 -5.58 12.18
CA GLN A 42 -9.83 -5.06 10.82
C GLN A 42 -8.89 -3.84 10.75
N GLN A 43 -7.77 -3.99 10.05
CA GLN A 43 -6.72 -2.99 9.94
C GLN A 43 -6.79 -2.32 8.57
N GLN A 44 -7.12 -1.03 8.52
CA GLN A 44 -7.08 -0.24 7.28
C GLN A 44 -5.64 0.09 6.88
N ILE A 45 -5.33 0.02 5.59
CA ILE A 45 -4.02 0.27 5.01
C ILE A 45 -4.03 1.60 4.26
N GLY A 46 -3.27 2.56 4.77
CA GLY A 46 -2.96 3.81 4.07
C GLY A 46 -1.66 3.67 3.28
N TYR A 47 -1.67 4.09 2.01
CA TYR A 47 -0.47 4.17 1.19
C TYR A 47 -0.04 5.62 1.03
N ASP A 48 1.15 5.95 1.54
CA ASP A 48 1.73 7.30 1.38
C ASP A 48 2.18 7.57 -0.06
N TRP A 49 2.61 6.51 -0.77
CA TRP A 49 3.01 6.58 -2.16
C TRP A 49 2.64 5.29 -2.89
N LYS A 50 2.26 5.43 -4.16
CA LYS A 50 1.98 4.31 -5.06
C LYS A 50 2.68 4.51 -6.40
N PRO A 51 3.38 3.49 -6.93
CA PRO A 51 3.85 3.54 -8.31
C PRO A 51 2.67 3.35 -9.27
N ASN A 52 2.74 4.05 -10.40
CA ASN A 52 1.93 3.75 -11.58
C ASN A 52 2.41 2.42 -12.16
N PHE A 53 1.45 1.55 -12.49
CA PHE A 53 1.70 0.25 -13.10
C PHE A 53 0.74 0.04 -14.26
N CYS A 54 1.28 -0.34 -15.41
CA CYS A 54 0.54 -0.59 -16.61
C CYS A 54 0.26 -2.09 -16.75
N ASN A 55 -1.01 -2.48 -16.72
CA ASN A 55 -1.42 -3.88 -16.91
C ASN A 55 -1.26 -4.37 -18.36
N ASP A 56 -1.11 -3.47 -19.32
CA ASP A 56 -0.99 -3.83 -20.74
C ASP A 56 0.41 -4.31 -21.11
N CYS A 57 1.45 -3.62 -20.61
CA CYS A 57 2.85 -3.93 -20.92
C CYS A 57 3.66 -4.41 -19.70
N LEU A 58 3.03 -4.53 -18.53
CA LEU A 58 3.61 -4.99 -17.27
C LEU A 58 4.84 -4.18 -16.81
N LYS A 59 4.79 -2.86 -17.01
CA LYS A 59 5.85 -1.91 -16.64
C LYS A 59 5.35 -0.87 -15.65
N PHE A 60 6.29 -0.34 -14.88
CA PHE A 60 6.06 0.78 -13.98
C PHE A 60 6.06 2.12 -14.72
N GLU A 61 5.75 3.19 -13.98
CA GLU A 61 5.85 4.61 -14.36
C GLU A 61 4.67 5.19 -15.15
N HIS A 62 3.84 4.36 -15.76
CA HIS A 62 2.64 4.80 -16.51
C HIS A 62 1.46 3.87 -16.26
N ASP A 63 0.26 4.29 -16.67
CA ASP A 63 -0.95 3.47 -16.65
C ASP A 63 -1.32 2.97 -18.06
N GLY A 64 -2.47 2.29 -18.22
CA GLY A 64 -2.91 1.81 -19.53
C GLY A 64 -3.25 2.92 -20.54
N LEU A 65 -3.62 4.13 -20.08
CA LEU A 65 -3.99 5.24 -20.95
C LEU A 65 -2.76 5.85 -21.63
N GLU A 66 -1.65 5.91 -20.90
CA GLU A 66 -0.37 6.43 -21.39
C GLU A 66 0.51 5.34 -22.04
N CYS A 67 -0.02 4.12 -22.16
CA CYS A 67 0.74 3.00 -22.70
C CYS A 67 0.99 3.13 -24.21
N TRP A 68 2.26 3.26 -24.56
CA TRP A 68 2.78 3.21 -25.92
C TRP A 68 2.65 1.83 -26.61
N TYR A 69 2.71 0.72 -25.87
CA TYR A 69 2.61 -0.64 -26.44
C TYR A 69 1.28 -0.89 -27.19
N ASN A 70 0.19 -0.28 -26.70
CA ASN A 70 -1.15 -0.43 -27.29
C ASN A 70 -1.47 0.56 -28.42
N LYS A 71 -0.57 1.52 -28.72
CA LYS A 71 -0.80 2.50 -29.79
C LYS A 71 -0.54 1.92 -31.18
N ASP A 72 0.24 0.84 -31.26
CA ASP A 72 0.63 0.21 -32.53
C ASP A 72 -0.38 -0.87 -33.00
N VAL A 73 -1.43 -1.16 -32.22
CA VAL A 73 -2.45 -2.20 -32.53
C VAL A 73 -3.79 -1.59 -33.00
N LYS A 74 -3.88 -0.26 -33.10
CA LYS A 74 -5.07 0.45 -33.60
C LYS A 74 -4.81 1.01 -35.00
N GLU A 75 -4.73 0.14 -36.01
CA GLU A 75 -4.96 0.47 -37.43
C GLU A 75 -6.29 -0.09 -37.91
#